data_AF-A0A3A4B3B3-F1
#
_entry.id   AF-A0A3A4B3B3-F1
#
_cell.length_a   1.000
_cell.length_b   1.000
_cell.length_c   1.000
_cell.angle_alpha   90.00
_cell.angle_beta   90.00
_cell.angle_gamma   90.00
#
_symmetry.space_group_name_H-M   'P 1'
#
loop_
_entity.id
_entity.type
_entity.pdbx_description
1 polymer ?
#
loop_
_entity_poly.entity_id
_entity_poly.type
_entity_poly.pdbx_seq_one_letter_code
_entity_poly.pdbx_strand_id
1 'polypeptide(L)'
;MKRPGVRATLAAAMLTAAVAGCGQEAVGRLAAQPGTSPQAVSPPAPPASGAAPSPAAPRLTLDDARKAAESWLADHNRTVKDRHWWDDDATRDRLFAFGTRHEIVLERGSFEDGRGKPRKPITLTGERTYYVPRDQPPDGEWFILRATYKGQDRAHVLAFWREPGRPFKLAAKTPLHYGQKVPEPVRDAEGYVTAAPPLDGLQIARAYMNFWEYPSREGGAGGYRLAKDNYSRRSYPAVTKGLYAAYRSHSPPHGFRTADGGSFYLFSLLNKPEGIVNVLTVGVATRKGGKAVHEIAGDWFA
;
A
#
# COMPACT_ATOMS: atom_id res chain seq x y z
N MET A 1 42.94 -40.33 -0.60
CA MET A 1 42.60 -40.41 -2.04
C MET A 1 42.03 -39.05 -2.46
N LYS A 2 42.85 -38.13 -2.98
CA LYS A 2 43.01 -37.76 -4.41
C LYS A 2 41.70 -37.44 -5.16
N ARG A 3 41.52 -36.14 -5.48
CA ARG A 3 40.53 -35.56 -6.43
C ARG A 3 40.81 -36.01 -7.88
N PRO A 4 39.85 -35.86 -8.80
CA PRO A 4 39.82 -34.69 -9.69
C PRO A 4 38.38 -34.14 -9.86
N GLY A 5 38.07 -32.90 -10.26
CA GLY A 5 38.80 -31.96 -11.10
C GLY A 5 38.24 -31.99 -12.52
N VAL A 6 37.25 -31.13 -12.86
CA VAL A 6 36.91 -30.79 -14.25
C VAL A 6 36.64 -29.29 -14.34
N ARG A 7 37.40 -28.67 -15.25
CA ARG A 7 37.38 -27.26 -15.68
C ARG A 7 36.51 -27.13 -16.95
N ALA A 8 36.27 -25.86 -17.30
CA ALA A 8 35.99 -25.33 -18.64
C ALA A 8 34.47 -25.24 -18.99
N THR A 9 33.95 -24.20 -19.66
CA THR A 9 34.57 -23.19 -20.54
C THR A 9 33.66 -21.95 -20.64
N LEU A 10 34.25 -20.76 -20.80
CA LEU A 10 33.59 -19.54 -21.30
C LEU A 10 33.00 -19.75 -22.69
N ALA A 11 31.85 -19.12 -22.99
CA ALA A 11 31.53 -18.65 -24.34
C ALA A 11 30.76 -17.34 -24.26
N ALA A 12 31.38 -16.28 -24.78
CA ALA A 12 30.78 -15.00 -25.08
C ALA A 12 30.10 -15.06 -26.45
N ALA A 13 28.97 -14.38 -26.61
CA ALA A 13 28.50 -13.94 -27.92
C ALA A 13 27.74 -12.62 -27.77
N MET A 14 28.38 -11.54 -28.19
CA MET A 14 27.73 -10.29 -28.54
C MET A 14 26.98 -10.47 -29.86
N LEU A 15 25.81 -9.87 -30.00
CA LEU A 15 25.31 -9.47 -31.32
C LEU A 15 24.67 -8.07 -31.23
N THR A 16 25.41 -7.10 -31.72
CA THR A 16 24.96 -5.78 -32.15
C THR A 16 24.27 -5.89 -33.51
N ALA A 17 23.09 -5.30 -33.66
CA ALA A 17 22.60 -4.83 -34.95
C ALA A 17 21.90 -3.49 -34.76
N ALA A 18 22.50 -2.46 -35.34
CA ALA A 18 21.92 -1.15 -35.55
C ALA A 18 21.35 -1.07 -36.99
N VAL A 19 20.45 -0.10 -37.20
CA VAL A 19 20.48 0.92 -38.29
C VAL A 19 19.08 1.20 -38.88
N ALA A 20 18.73 2.50 -38.79
CA ALA A 20 17.91 3.36 -39.68
C ALA A 20 16.45 3.01 -40.00
N GLY A 21 15.55 3.97 -40.27
CA GLY A 21 15.69 5.41 -40.54
C GLY A 21 14.32 6.10 -40.49
N CYS A 22 14.31 7.42 -40.23
CA CYS A 22 13.96 8.49 -41.17
C CYS A 22 12.45 8.78 -41.30
N GLY A 23 12.07 10.04 -41.06
CA GLY A 23 10.78 10.59 -41.48
C GLY A 23 10.28 11.80 -40.69
N GLN A 24 11.02 12.93 -40.74
CA GLN A 24 10.43 14.26 -40.54
C GLN A 24 9.89 14.74 -41.89
N GLU A 25 8.66 15.26 -41.94
CA GLU A 25 8.29 16.31 -42.89
C GLU A 25 7.36 17.33 -42.21
N ALA A 26 7.72 18.58 -42.40
CA ALA A 26 6.99 19.78 -42.02
C ALA A 26 6.95 20.68 -43.25
N VAL A 27 5.77 21.02 -43.78
CA VAL A 27 5.57 22.23 -44.62
C VAL A 27 4.09 22.62 -44.58
N GLY A 28 3.79 23.92 -44.45
CA GLY A 28 2.50 24.47 -44.88
C GLY A 28 2.04 25.77 -44.21
N ARG A 29 2.78 26.87 -44.37
CA ARG A 29 2.23 28.23 -44.22
C ARG A 29 1.41 28.58 -45.47
N LEU A 30 0.27 29.25 -45.29
CA LEU A 30 -0.20 30.31 -46.21
C LEU A 30 -1.20 31.23 -45.48
N ALA A 31 -0.92 32.52 -45.58
CA ALA A 31 -1.67 33.63 -45.02
C ALA A 31 -2.78 34.10 -45.98
N ALA A 32 -3.87 34.67 -45.45
CA ALA A 32 -4.59 35.78 -46.07
C ALA A 32 -5.62 36.37 -45.08
N GLN A 33 -5.52 37.68 -44.83
CA GLN A 33 -6.55 38.57 -44.28
C GLN A 33 -6.97 39.51 -45.43
N PRO A 34 -8.20 40.08 -45.47
CA PRO A 34 -8.42 41.35 -44.79
C PRO A 34 -9.87 41.70 -44.33
N GLY A 35 -9.95 42.46 -43.21
CA GLY A 35 -10.75 43.68 -42.98
C GLY A 35 -12.29 43.70 -43.02
N THR A 36 -12.92 44.06 -41.87
CA THR A 36 -14.11 44.94 -41.80
C THR A 36 -14.23 45.67 -40.43
N SER A 37 -14.94 46.80 -40.44
CA SER A 37 -15.00 47.99 -39.57
C SER A 37 -15.38 47.84 -38.06
N PRO A 38 -15.10 48.87 -37.22
CA PRO A 38 -15.39 48.87 -35.78
C PRO A 38 -16.88 49.16 -35.45
N GLN A 39 -17.50 48.27 -34.68
CA GLN A 39 -18.80 48.48 -34.02
C GLN A 39 -18.63 49.10 -32.62
N ALA A 40 -19.59 49.94 -32.23
CA ALA A 40 -19.67 50.61 -30.94
C ALA A 40 -19.81 49.62 -29.77
N VAL A 41 -18.97 49.78 -28.75
CA VAL A 41 -18.94 48.94 -27.54
C VAL A 41 -19.88 49.52 -26.49
N SER A 42 -20.91 48.76 -26.12
CA SER A 42 -21.69 49.01 -24.90
C SER A 42 -20.90 48.51 -23.67
N PRO A 43 -20.98 49.19 -22.51
CA PRO A 43 -20.21 48.79 -21.34
C PRO A 43 -20.68 47.41 -20.81
N PRO A 44 -19.75 46.55 -20.36
CA PRO A 44 -20.10 45.23 -19.85
C PRO A 44 -20.78 45.35 -18.48
N ALA A 45 -21.84 44.56 -18.30
CA ALA A 45 -22.45 44.33 -16.99
C ALA A 45 -21.41 43.70 -16.03
N PRO A 46 -21.45 44.03 -14.73
CA PRO A 46 -20.53 43.44 -13.75
C PRO A 46 -20.75 41.91 -13.70
N PRO A 47 -19.68 41.11 -13.58
CA PRO A 47 -19.81 39.66 -13.52
C PRO A 47 -20.59 39.28 -12.26
N ALA A 48 -21.64 38.48 -12.45
CA ALA A 48 -22.34 37.82 -11.35
C ALA A 48 -21.31 37.06 -10.51
N SER A 49 -21.29 37.32 -9.20
CA SER A 49 -20.46 36.57 -8.25
C SER A 49 -20.79 35.10 -8.39
N GLY A 50 -19.89 34.33 -9.00
CA GLY A 50 -19.96 32.89 -9.05
C GLY A 50 -19.95 32.38 -7.61
N ALA A 51 -21.07 31.82 -7.17
CA ALA A 51 -21.10 31.05 -5.95
C ALA A 51 -19.99 29.99 -6.05
N ALA A 52 -19.07 29.99 -5.07
CA ALA A 52 -18.06 28.96 -4.98
C ALA A 52 -18.78 27.59 -4.99
N PRO A 53 -18.37 26.63 -5.83
CA PRO A 53 -19.00 25.32 -5.86
C PRO A 53 -18.92 24.73 -4.45
N SER A 54 -20.08 24.43 -3.87
CA SER A 54 -20.13 23.70 -2.61
C SER A 54 -19.37 22.38 -2.80
N PRO A 55 -18.50 21.99 -1.86
CA PRO A 55 -17.82 20.71 -1.92
C PRO A 55 -18.86 19.61 -2.11
N ALA A 56 -18.68 18.77 -3.11
CA ALA A 56 -19.53 17.61 -3.29
C ALA A 56 -19.51 16.76 -2.01
N ALA A 57 -20.67 16.22 -1.62
CA ALA A 57 -20.75 15.35 -0.45
C ALA A 57 -19.76 14.17 -0.59
N PRO A 58 -19.03 13.82 0.47
CA PRO A 58 -18.06 12.72 0.41
C PRO A 58 -18.78 11.40 0.13
N ARG A 59 -18.22 10.60 -0.79
CA ARG A 59 -18.81 9.30 -1.17
C ARG A 59 -18.78 8.27 -0.03
N LEU A 60 -17.76 8.33 0.82
CA LEU A 60 -17.60 7.52 2.03
C LEU A 60 -17.53 8.42 3.26
N THR A 61 -18.38 8.23 4.27
CA THR A 61 -18.31 8.99 5.51
C THR A 61 -17.49 8.31 6.61
N LEU A 62 -17.11 9.06 7.64
CA LEU A 62 -16.46 8.51 8.85
C LEU A 62 -17.35 7.49 9.57
N ASP A 63 -18.67 7.72 9.62
CA ASP A 63 -19.61 6.79 10.25
C ASP A 63 -19.79 5.52 9.41
N ASP A 64 -19.75 5.61 8.08
CA ASP A 64 -19.73 4.43 7.20
C ASP A 64 -18.48 3.58 7.45
N ALA A 65 -17.31 4.22 7.56
CA ALA A 65 -16.06 3.53 7.88
C ALA A 65 -16.12 2.84 9.26
N ARG A 66 -16.74 3.47 10.26
CA ARG A 66 -16.95 2.88 11.59
C ARG A 66 -17.84 1.64 11.50
N LYS A 67 -19.02 1.76 10.88
CA LYS A 67 -19.97 0.66 10.68
C LYS A 67 -19.35 -0.49 9.89
N ALA A 68 -18.56 -0.18 8.87
CA ALA A 68 -17.86 -1.16 8.04
C ALA A 68 -16.82 -1.94 8.87
N ALA A 69 -15.99 -1.25 9.65
CA ALA A 69 -15.00 -1.89 10.51
C ALA A 69 -15.66 -2.77 11.59
N GLU A 70 -16.76 -2.32 12.18
CA GLU A 70 -17.53 -3.08 13.17
C GLU A 70 -18.17 -4.34 12.57
N SER A 71 -18.75 -4.20 11.39
CA SER A 71 -19.33 -5.33 10.65
C SER A 71 -18.27 -6.36 10.28
N TRP A 72 -17.11 -5.90 9.79
CA TRP A 72 -15.99 -6.78 9.48
C TRP A 72 -15.47 -7.48 10.74
N LEU A 73 -15.31 -6.78 11.87
CA LEU A 73 -14.87 -7.37 13.13
C LEU A 73 -15.85 -8.43 13.65
N ALA A 74 -17.14 -8.16 13.59
CA ALA A 74 -18.17 -9.11 14.00
C ALA A 74 -18.14 -10.37 13.14
N ASP A 75 -18.06 -10.20 11.82
CA ASP A 75 -17.99 -11.32 10.89
C ASP A 75 -16.68 -12.11 11.04
N HIS A 76 -15.53 -11.43 11.09
CA HIS A 76 -14.24 -12.04 11.35
C HIS A 76 -14.26 -12.85 12.65
N ASN A 77 -14.72 -12.28 13.75
CA ASN A 77 -14.77 -12.96 15.06
C ASN A 77 -15.73 -14.15 15.10
N ARG A 78 -16.79 -14.11 14.28
CA ARG A 78 -17.69 -15.26 14.10
C ARG A 78 -16.99 -16.34 13.30
N THR A 79 -16.34 -15.97 12.19
CA THR A 79 -15.69 -16.91 11.29
C THR A 79 -14.47 -17.59 11.91
N VAL A 80 -13.58 -16.88 12.60
CA VAL A 80 -12.35 -17.47 13.19
C VAL A 80 -12.59 -18.49 14.31
N LYS A 81 -13.81 -18.59 14.82
CA LYS A 81 -14.19 -19.65 15.79
C LYS A 81 -14.42 -20.99 15.11
N ASP A 82 -14.85 -20.95 13.86
CA ASP A 82 -14.90 -22.11 12.98
C ASP A 82 -13.56 -22.19 12.25
N ARG A 83 -13.04 -23.39 11.98
CA ARG A 83 -11.77 -23.57 11.24
C ARG A 83 -12.01 -24.11 9.83
N HIS A 84 -13.23 -24.56 9.53
CA HIS A 84 -13.55 -25.13 8.23
C HIS A 84 -13.54 -24.09 7.09
N TRP A 85 -13.59 -22.79 7.41
CA TRP A 85 -13.56 -21.72 6.41
C TRP A 85 -12.20 -21.55 5.71
N TRP A 86 -11.10 -22.11 6.25
CA TRP A 86 -9.77 -22.01 5.63
C TRP A 86 -9.68 -22.70 4.27
N ASP A 87 -10.53 -23.71 4.06
CA ASP A 87 -10.63 -24.47 2.82
C ASP A 87 -11.77 -23.96 1.92
N ASP A 88 -12.54 -22.96 2.36
CA ASP A 88 -13.61 -22.34 1.59
C ASP A 88 -13.14 -21.05 0.89
N ASP A 89 -12.72 -21.20 -0.37
CA ASP A 89 -12.31 -20.13 -1.27
C ASP A 89 -13.26 -18.94 -1.28
N ALA A 90 -14.57 -19.20 -1.29
CA ALA A 90 -15.58 -18.14 -1.34
C ALA A 90 -15.57 -17.32 -0.04
N THR A 91 -15.47 -17.97 1.12
CA THR A 91 -15.36 -17.26 2.40
C THR A 91 -14.03 -16.49 2.51
N ARG A 92 -12.93 -17.07 2.02
CA ARG A 92 -11.62 -16.38 1.98
C ARG A 92 -11.68 -15.11 1.12
N ASP A 93 -12.22 -15.20 -0.08
CA ASP A 93 -12.36 -14.05 -0.98
C ASP A 93 -13.34 -13.00 -0.46
N ARG A 94 -14.37 -13.44 0.26
CA ARG A 94 -15.35 -12.53 0.87
C ARG A 94 -14.73 -11.68 1.97
N LEU A 95 -13.83 -12.25 2.78
CA LEU A 95 -13.26 -11.59 3.96
C LEU A 95 -12.02 -10.74 3.66
N PHE A 96 -11.28 -11.06 2.59
CA PHE A 96 -10.00 -10.44 2.27
C PHE A 96 -9.99 -9.90 0.83
N ALA A 97 -9.41 -8.71 0.65
CA ALA A 97 -9.09 -8.13 -0.66
C ALA A 97 -7.61 -8.30 -0.99
N PHE A 98 -7.24 -8.19 -2.26
CA PHE A 98 -5.84 -8.11 -2.74
C PHE A 98 -4.87 -9.13 -2.15
N GLY A 99 -5.34 -10.36 -1.90
CA GLY A 99 -4.49 -11.42 -1.37
C GLY A 99 -4.08 -11.25 0.09
N THR A 100 -4.79 -10.44 0.88
CA THR A 100 -4.52 -10.18 2.32
C THR A 100 -4.87 -11.38 3.23
N ARG A 101 -4.67 -12.61 2.76
CA ARG A 101 -4.99 -13.88 3.41
C ARG A 101 -3.96 -14.30 4.47
N HIS A 102 -3.15 -13.37 4.97
CA HIS A 102 -2.06 -13.64 5.92
C HIS A 102 -2.47 -14.45 7.16
N GLU A 103 -3.69 -14.26 7.67
CA GLU A 103 -4.19 -15.04 8.81
C GLU A 103 -4.40 -16.52 8.48
N ILE A 104 -4.73 -16.82 7.22
CA ILE A 104 -4.87 -18.18 6.70
C ILE A 104 -3.50 -18.85 6.60
N VAL A 105 -2.50 -18.11 6.11
CA VAL A 105 -1.10 -18.60 5.99
C VAL A 105 -0.58 -19.04 7.36
N LEU A 106 -0.68 -18.17 8.36
CA LEU A 106 -0.20 -18.46 9.72
C LEU A 106 -0.87 -19.67 10.36
N GLU A 107 -2.20 -19.77 10.25
CA GLU A 107 -2.98 -20.72 11.04
C GLU A 107 -3.07 -22.08 10.40
N ARG A 108 -3.16 -22.13 9.07
CA ARG A 108 -3.09 -23.40 8.35
C ARG A 108 -1.73 -24.05 8.55
N GLY A 109 -0.63 -23.30 8.39
CA GLY A 109 0.72 -23.81 8.64
C GLY A 109 0.91 -24.29 10.09
N SER A 110 0.52 -23.45 11.06
CA SER A 110 0.60 -23.83 12.49
C SER A 110 -0.23 -25.06 12.85
N PHE A 111 -1.36 -25.27 12.17
CA PHE A 111 -2.24 -26.43 12.37
C PHE A 111 -1.70 -27.69 11.70
N GLU A 112 -1.25 -27.60 10.44
CA GLU A 112 -0.60 -28.71 9.72
C GLU A 112 0.62 -29.23 10.49
N ASP A 113 1.35 -28.35 11.19
CA ASP A 113 2.48 -28.71 12.05
C ASP A 113 2.10 -29.26 13.44
N GLY A 114 0.80 -29.32 13.77
CA GLY A 114 0.28 -29.81 15.06
C GLY A 114 0.60 -28.92 16.27
N ARG A 115 1.01 -27.66 16.04
CA ARG A 115 1.55 -26.75 17.08
C ARG A 115 0.67 -25.53 17.36
N GLY A 116 -0.39 -25.31 16.58
CA GLY A 116 -1.21 -24.11 16.61
C GLY A 116 -2.21 -24.05 17.77
N LYS A 117 -2.21 -22.93 18.51
CA LYS A 117 -3.35 -22.56 19.38
C LYS A 117 -4.44 -21.92 18.52
N PRO A 118 -5.74 -22.16 18.79
CA PRO A 118 -6.83 -21.46 18.11
C PRO A 118 -6.64 -19.94 18.17
N ARG A 119 -6.91 -19.25 17.05
CA ARG A 119 -6.98 -17.80 17.04
C ARG A 119 -8.02 -17.35 18.04
N LYS A 120 -7.69 -16.29 18.78
CA LYS A 120 -8.64 -15.64 19.66
C LYS A 120 -9.39 -14.57 18.86
N PRO A 121 -10.69 -14.38 19.10
CA PRO A 121 -11.43 -13.25 18.56
C PRO A 121 -10.74 -11.93 18.88
N ILE A 122 -10.76 -11.00 17.92
CA ILE A 122 -10.27 -9.64 18.11
C ILE A 122 -11.22 -8.91 19.05
N THR A 123 -10.71 -8.45 20.19
CA THR A 123 -11.43 -7.55 21.10
C THR A 123 -10.74 -6.20 21.09
N LEU A 124 -11.38 -5.16 20.55
CA LEU A 124 -10.81 -3.80 20.57
C LEU A 124 -10.83 -3.25 22.00
N THR A 125 -9.72 -2.69 22.47
CA THR A 125 -9.57 -2.26 23.88
C THR A 125 -9.12 -0.82 24.06
N GLY A 126 -8.71 -0.13 22.98
CA GLY A 126 -8.22 1.24 23.03
C GLY A 126 -8.92 2.17 22.05
N GLU A 127 -8.37 3.37 21.94
CA GLU A 127 -8.81 4.38 20.99
C GLU A 127 -8.73 3.86 19.54
N ARG A 128 -9.77 4.15 18.77
CA ARG A 128 -9.91 3.81 17.35
C ARG A 128 -9.81 5.08 16.55
N THR A 129 -8.81 5.18 15.69
CA THR A 129 -8.64 6.35 14.81
C THR A 129 -8.92 5.92 13.37
N TYR A 130 -9.84 6.61 12.72
CA TYR A 130 -10.21 6.36 11.32
C TYR A 130 -9.60 7.44 10.43
N TYR A 131 -9.03 7.01 9.30
CA TYR A 131 -8.49 7.86 8.26
C TYR A 131 -9.27 7.57 6.99
N VAL A 132 -10.24 8.44 6.71
CA VAL A 132 -11.12 8.34 5.54
C VAL A 132 -10.74 9.47 4.59
N PRO A 133 -10.24 9.17 3.37
CA PRO A 133 -9.92 10.21 2.43
C PRO A 133 -11.19 10.86 1.89
N ARG A 134 -11.17 12.19 1.71
CA ARG A 134 -12.28 12.92 1.07
C ARG A 134 -12.43 12.48 -0.38
N ASP A 135 -11.32 12.47 -1.10
CA ASP A 135 -11.25 12.06 -2.49
C ASP A 135 -11.04 10.55 -2.56
N GLN A 136 -12.09 9.84 -2.94
CA GLN A 136 -12.06 8.40 -3.20
C GLN A 136 -11.85 8.15 -4.69
N PRO A 137 -11.10 7.11 -5.08
CA PRO A 137 -10.92 6.78 -6.48
C PRO A 137 -12.27 6.35 -7.13
N PRO A 138 -12.40 6.45 -8.46
CA PRO A 138 -13.67 6.13 -9.13
C PRO A 138 -14.05 4.65 -9.01
N ASP A 139 -13.07 3.76 -8.97
CA ASP A 139 -13.19 2.30 -8.99
C ASP A 139 -13.38 1.67 -7.61
N GLY A 140 -13.42 2.46 -6.54
CA GLY A 140 -13.63 1.93 -5.21
C GLY A 140 -13.45 2.95 -4.11
N GLU A 141 -13.59 2.49 -2.88
CA GLU A 141 -13.46 3.31 -1.69
C GLU A 141 -12.60 2.59 -0.68
N TRP A 142 -11.80 3.36 0.06
CA TRP A 142 -10.96 2.81 1.11
C TRP A 142 -10.93 3.70 2.34
N PHE A 143 -10.56 3.09 3.47
CA PHE A 143 -10.21 3.80 4.69
C PHE A 143 -9.16 3.02 5.47
N ILE A 144 -8.49 3.70 6.40
CA ILE A 144 -7.54 3.08 7.33
C ILE A 144 -8.08 3.20 8.75
N LEU A 145 -7.91 2.13 9.54
CA LEU A 145 -8.19 2.08 10.97
C LEU A 145 -6.88 1.87 11.72
N ARG A 146 -6.60 2.70 12.73
CA ARG A 146 -5.65 2.43 13.80
C ARG A 146 -6.42 1.94 15.03
N ALA A 147 -6.10 0.76 15.56
CA ALA A 147 -6.76 0.23 16.76
C ALA A 147 -5.83 -0.66 17.60
N THR A 148 -6.13 -0.80 18.88
CA THR A 148 -5.45 -1.74 19.80
C THR A 148 -6.37 -2.89 20.19
N TYR A 149 -5.81 -4.10 20.30
CA TYR A 149 -6.56 -5.31 20.64
C TYR A 149 -6.17 -5.85 22.01
N LYS A 150 -7.10 -6.54 22.67
CA LYS A 150 -6.82 -7.28 23.91
C LYS A 150 -5.73 -8.31 23.67
N GLY A 151 -4.70 -8.31 24.52
CA GLY A 151 -3.57 -9.23 24.41
C GLY A 151 -2.55 -8.87 23.33
N GLN A 152 -2.68 -7.69 22.72
CA GLN A 152 -1.64 -7.09 21.88
C GLN A 152 -1.08 -5.87 22.59
N ASP A 153 0.23 -5.72 22.54
CA ASP A 153 0.97 -4.61 23.15
C ASP A 153 1.15 -3.41 22.21
N ARG A 154 0.96 -3.63 20.90
CA ARG A 154 1.11 -2.63 19.85
C ARG A 154 -0.22 -2.38 19.14
N ALA A 155 -0.48 -1.11 18.83
CA ALA A 155 -1.59 -0.75 17.96
C ALA A 155 -1.34 -1.30 16.55
N HIS A 156 -2.42 -1.69 15.88
CA HIS A 156 -2.41 -2.18 14.51
C HIS A 156 -3.00 -1.12 13.59
N VAL A 157 -2.51 -1.12 12.35
CA VAL A 157 -3.04 -0.33 11.26
C VAL A 157 -3.65 -1.29 10.24
N LEU A 158 -4.89 -1.04 9.86
CA LEU A 158 -5.67 -1.86 8.94
C LEU A 158 -6.19 -0.98 7.80
N ALA A 159 -5.97 -1.39 6.55
CA ALA A 159 -6.66 -0.80 5.41
C ALA A 159 -7.86 -1.66 5.02
N PHE A 160 -8.95 -0.99 4.68
CA PHE A 160 -10.16 -1.60 4.13
C PHE A 160 -10.42 -1.02 2.75
N TRP A 161 -10.89 -1.85 1.83
CA TRP A 161 -11.26 -1.43 0.49
C TRP A 161 -12.54 -2.13 0.04
N ARG A 162 -13.32 -1.43 -0.80
CA ARG A 162 -14.46 -2.00 -1.54
C ARG A 162 -14.49 -1.48 -2.97
N GLU A 163 -15.01 -2.32 -3.87
CA GLU A 163 -15.57 -1.88 -5.14
C GLU A 163 -16.93 -1.19 -4.92
N PRO A 164 -17.39 -0.35 -5.87
CA PRO A 164 -18.73 0.23 -5.83
C PRO A 164 -19.81 -0.86 -5.66
N GLY A 165 -20.71 -0.67 -4.69
CA GLY A 165 -21.80 -1.60 -4.42
C GLY A 165 -21.40 -2.90 -3.69
N ARG A 166 -20.13 -3.06 -3.32
CA ARG A 166 -19.65 -4.24 -2.55
C ARG A 166 -19.41 -3.89 -1.07
N PRO A 167 -19.44 -4.88 -0.16
CA PRO A 167 -19.01 -4.66 1.22
C PRO A 167 -17.50 -4.41 1.32
N PHE A 168 -17.07 -3.71 2.36
CA PHE A 168 -15.66 -3.53 2.68
C PHE A 168 -14.98 -4.85 3.05
N LYS A 169 -13.78 -5.05 2.52
CA LYS A 169 -12.89 -6.17 2.83
C LYS A 169 -11.58 -5.67 3.42
N LEU A 170 -10.90 -6.50 4.20
CA LEU A 170 -9.57 -6.18 4.69
C LEU A 170 -8.55 -6.26 3.55
N ALA A 171 -7.81 -5.16 3.31
CA ALA A 171 -6.84 -5.01 2.23
C ALA A 171 -5.37 -4.99 2.70
N ALA A 172 -5.13 -4.65 3.95
CA ALA A 172 -3.82 -4.75 4.60
C ALA A 172 -4.00 -4.70 6.12
N LYS A 173 -3.15 -5.39 6.88
CA LYS A 173 -3.08 -5.30 8.34
C LYS A 173 -1.67 -5.51 8.84
N THR A 174 -1.20 -4.63 9.73
CA THR A 174 0.12 -4.78 10.35
C THR A 174 0.19 -4.06 11.70
N PRO A 175 0.89 -4.61 12.71
CA PRO A 175 1.24 -3.90 13.94
C PRO A 175 2.24 -2.78 13.67
N LEU A 176 2.08 -1.66 14.37
CA LEU A 176 3.12 -0.64 14.48
C LEU A 176 4.38 -1.24 15.12
N HIS A 177 5.56 -0.71 14.77
CA HIS A 177 6.79 -1.00 15.51
C HIS A 177 6.77 -0.33 16.88
N TYR A 178 7.52 -0.88 17.85
CA TYR A 178 7.62 -0.27 19.18
C TYR A 178 8.10 1.18 19.10
N GLY A 179 7.44 2.07 19.84
CA GLY A 179 7.74 3.50 19.86
C GLY A 179 7.33 4.26 18.59
N GLN A 180 6.89 3.58 17.53
CA GLN A 180 6.39 4.23 16.32
C GLN A 180 4.92 4.63 16.47
N LYS A 181 4.54 5.66 15.71
CA LYS A 181 3.17 6.17 15.63
C LYS A 181 2.80 6.35 14.16
N VAL A 182 1.52 6.22 13.85
CA VAL A 182 0.99 6.69 12.55
C VAL A 182 1.26 8.20 12.47
N PRO A 183 1.92 8.72 11.42
CA PRO A 183 2.18 10.14 11.26
C PRO A 183 0.88 10.94 11.24
N GLU A 184 0.94 12.19 11.71
CA GLU A 184 -0.23 13.07 11.71
C GLU A 184 -0.68 13.34 10.26
N PRO A 185 -1.93 13.02 9.90
CA PRO A 185 -2.45 13.31 8.57
C PRO A 185 -2.73 14.80 8.37
N VAL A 186 -2.72 15.25 7.12
CA VAL A 186 -3.43 16.46 6.72
C VAL A 186 -4.93 16.15 6.74
N ARG A 187 -5.69 16.91 7.52
CA ARG A 187 -7.16 16.79 7.62
C ARG A 187 -7.85 18.06 7.13
N ASP A 188 -9.02 17.89 6.52
CA ASP A 188 -9.96 18.99 6.31
C ASP A 188 -10.73 19.33 7.59
N ALA A 189 -11.58 20.37 7.52
CA ALA A 189 -12.36 20.87 8.65
C ALA A 189 -13.35 19.82 9.19
N GLU A 190 -13.78 18.88 8.35
CA GLU A 190 -14.69 17.80 8.70
C GLU A 190 -13.96 16.53 9.17
N GLY A 191 -12.62 16.53 9.21
CA GLY A 191 -11.78 15.47 9.76
C GLY A 191 -11.34 14.39 8.77
N TYR A 192 -11.64 14.54 7.47
CA TYR A 192 -11.23 13.62 6.41
C TYR A 192 -9.78 13.88 6.05
N VAL A 193 -9.07 12.82 5.69
CA VAL A 193 -7.66 12.92 5.32
C VAL A 193 -7.50 13.31 3.84
N THR A 194 -6.40 13.98 3.52
CA THR A 194 -6.01 14.14 2.12
C THR A 194 -5.34 12.85 1.63
N ALA A 195 -5.89 12.21 0.61
CA ALA A 195 -5.30 11.00 0.02
C ALA A 195 -3.88 11.29 -0.51
N ALA A 196 -2.96 10.35 -0.30
CA ALA A 196 -1.64 10.42 -0.91
C ALA A 196 -1.73 9.95 -2.38
N PRO A 197 -0.85 10.43 -3.29
CA PRO A 197 -0.91 10.02 -4.69
C PRO A 197 -0.72 8.51 -4.85
N PRO A 198 -1.53 7.84 -5.67
CA PRO A 198 -1.37 6.42 -5.97
C PRO A 198 0.00 6.10 -6.59
N LEU A 199 0.47 6.95 -7.51
CA LEU A 199 1.75 6.75 -8.21
C LEU A 199 2.94 6.72 -7.24
N ASP A 200 2.98 7.62 -6.28
CA ASP A 200 4.01 7.66 -5.23
C ASP A 200 3.98 6.36 -4.40
N GLY A 201 2.78 5.91 -4.03
CA GLY A 201 2.59 4.64 -3.32
C GLY A 201 3.11 3.44 -4.12
N LEU A 202 2.82 3.37 -5.42
CA LEU A 202 3.29 2.30 -6.31
C LEU A 202 4.82 2.29 -6.42
N GLN A 203 5.44 3.47 -6.53
CA GLN A 203 6.91 3.59 -6.56
C GLN A 203 7.53 3.14 -5.23
N ILE A 204 6.93 3.52 -4.10
CA ILE A 204 7.37 3.11 -2.77
C ILE A 204 7.25 1.59 -2.58
N ALA A 205 6.13 0.98 -3.00
CA ALA A 205 5.93 -0.46 -2.91
C ALA A 205 6.97 -1.24 -3.74
N ARG A 206 7.25 -0.79 -4.96
CA ARG A 206 8.31 -1.37 -5.82
C ARG A 206 9.70 -1.19 -5.22
N ALA A 207 10.02 -0.01 -4.70
CA ALA A 207 11.30 0.24 -4.05
C ALA A 207 11.49 -0.67 -2.82
N TYR A 208 10.43 -0.86 -2.04
CA TYR A 208 10.44 -1.75 -0.88
C TYR A 208 10.56 -3.23 -1.28
N MET A 209 9.89 -3.66 -2.34
CA MET A 209 10.03 -5.01 -2.91
C MET A 209 11.47 -5.29 -3.37
N ASN A 210 12.06 -4.36 -4.14
CA ASN A 210 13.44 -4.48 -4.62
C ASN A 210 14.44 -4.60 -3.45
N PHE A 211 14.20 -3.92 -2.33
CA PHE A 211 15.03 -4.06 -1.12
C PHE A 211 15.05 -5.51 -0.60
N TRP A 212 13.94 -6.24 -0.69
CA TRP A 212 13.84 -7.63 -0.24
C TRP A 212 14.35 -8.66 -1.25
N GLU A 213 14.39 -8.34 -2.54
CA GLU A 213 14.86 -9.26 -3.59
C GLU A 213 16.39 -9.26 -3.79
N TYR A 214 17.15 -8.33 -3.21
CA TYR A 214 18.57 -8.15 -3.52
C TYR A 214 19.50 -9.24 -2.91
N PRO A 215 20.25 -10.01 -3.72
CA PRO A 215 21.11 -11.10 -3.22
C PRO A 215 22.48 -10.66 -2.67
N SER A 216 22.92 -9.42 -2.89
CA SER A 216 24.33 -9.05 -2.66
C SER A 216 24.57 -8.31 -1.34
N ARG A 217 25.60 -8.75 -0.60
CA ARG A 217 26.15 -8.04 0.56
C ARG A 217 26.74 -6.66 0.22
N GLU A 218 26.94 -6.35 -1.06
CA GLU A 218 27.55 -5.09 -1.52
C GLU A 218 26.54 -3.94 -1.66
N GLY A 219 25.25 -4.23 -1.90
CA GLY A 219 24.18 -3.23 -1.81
C GLY A 219 23.98 -2.68 -0.39
N GLY A 220 24.63 -3.28 0.61
CA GLY A 220 24.69 -2.81 1.99
C GLY A 220 25.80 -1.80 2.29
N ALA A 221 26.80 -1.63 1.42
CA ALA A 221 27.91 -0.69 1.67
C ALA A 221 27.47 0.78 1.48
N GLY A 222 26.56 1.01 0.54
CA GLY A 222 25.86 2.29 0.35
C GLY A 222 24.40 2.26 0.79
N GLY A 223 24.04 1.32 1.69
CA GLY A 223 22.67 0.91 2.00
C GLY A 223 21.67 2.07 2.01
N TYR A 224 20.50 1.86 1.41
CA TYR A 224 19.40 2.80 1.55
C TYR A 224 19.10 3.00 3.04
N ARG A 225 19.47 4.18 3.53
CA ARG A 225 19.31 4.60 4.92
C ARG A 225 17.82 4.83 5.17
N LEU A 226 17.11 3.80 5.66
CA LEU A 226 15.69 3.88 6.03
C LEU A 226 15.42 4.91 7.16
N ALA A 227 16.44 5.37 7.89
CA ALA A 227 16.59 6.66 8.60
C ALA A 227 17.98 6.68 9.26
N LYS A 228 18.40 7.80 9.88
CA LYS A 228 19.56 7.80 10.81
C LYS A 228 19.38 6.83 11.99
N ASP A 229 18.12 6.53 12.34
CA ASP A 229 17.75 5.78 13.54
C ASP A 229 16.89 4.53 13.25
N ASN A 230 16.60 4.22 11.98
CA ASN A 230 15.74 3.09 11.61
C ASN A 230 16.58 2.00 10.94
N TYR A 231 17.28 1.25 11.79
CA TYR A 231 18.03 0.06 11.40
C TYR A 231 17.07 -1.13 11.41
N SER A 232 16.44 -1.48 10.28
CA SER A 232 15.61 -2.70 10.21
C SER A 232 16.38 -3.98 10.59
N ARG A 233 17.72 -3.92 10.60
CA ARG A 233 18.63 -4.97 11.11
C ARG A 233 18.95 -4.93 12.61
N ARG A 234 18.91 -3.78 13.31
CA ARG A 234 19.29 -3.73 14.75
C ARG A 234 18.14 -4.09 15.69
N SER A 235 16.89 -3.89 15.29
CA SER A 235 15.76 -4.22 16.17
C SER A 235 15.54 -5.73 16.33
N TYR A 236 16.16 -6.57 15.48
CA TYR A 236 16.04 -8.03 15.54
C TYR A 236 17.28 -8.74 14.97
N PRO A 237 18.43 -8.75 15.68
CA PRO A 237 19.65 -9.44 15.23
C PRO A 237 19.46 -10.96 15.09
N ALA A 238 18.47 -11.53 15.79
CA ALA A 238 18.17 -12.97 15.78
C ALA A 238 17.12 -13.39 14.74
N VAL A 239 16.50 -12.45 14.01
CA VAL A 239 15.59 -12.83 12.94
C VAL A 239 16.39 -12.79 11.65
N THR A 240 16.82 -13.96 11.19
CA THR A 240 17.11 -14.22 9.77
C THR A 240 15.83 -13.98 8.97
N LYS A 241 15.44 -12.70 8.79
CA LYS A 241 14.23 -12.26 8.05
C LYS A 241 14.29 -12.58 6.55
N GLY A 242 15.31 -13.29 6.09
CA GLY A 242 15.63 -13.45 4.68
C GLY A 242 16.39 -14.73 4.41
N LEU A 243 15.78 -15.89 4.70
CA LEU A 243 16.24 -17.12 4.08
C LEU A 243 15.32 -17.65 2.97
N TYR A 244 14.05 -17.24 2.82
CA TYR A 244 13.15 -17.96 1.87
C TYR A 244 12.03 -17.20 1.12
N ALA A 245 11.94 -15.86 1.12
CA ALA A 245 10.83 -15.20 0.41
C ALA A 245 11.29 -14.13 -0.60
N ALA A 246 11.21 -14.46 -1.89
CA ALA A 246 11.20 -13.47 -2.97
C ALA A 246 9.76 -12.97 -3.16
N TYR A 247 9.54 -11.66 -3.00
CA TYR A 247 8.24 -11.02 -3.23
C TYR A 247 8.12 -10.59 -4.68
N ARG A 248 7.13 -11.10 -5.42
CA ARG A 248 6.96 -10.85 -6.87
C ARG A 248 5.90 -9.81 -7.20
N SER A 249 5.05 -9.47 -6.24
CA SER A 249 3.99 -8.48 -6.42
C SER A 249 3.66 -7.76 -5.12
N HIS A 250 2.78 -6.78 -5.21
CA HIS A 250 2.29 -6.03 -4.06
C HIS A 250 0.79 -5.72 -4.21
N SER A 251 0.10 -5.50 -3.09
CA SER A 251 -1.26 -4.97 -3.09
C SER A 251 -1.28 -3.50 -3.52
N PRO A 252 -2.44 -2.94 -3.89
CA PRO A 252 -2.62 -1.50 -3.99
C PRO A 252 -2.22 -0.79 -2.69
N PRO A 253 -1.43 0.29 -2.77
CA PRO A 253 -1.09 1.09 -1.60
C PRO A 253 -2.22 2.03 -1.20
N HIS A 254 -2.60 1.99 0.08
CA HIS A 254 -3.58 2.91 0.67
C HIS A 254 -2.86 3.90 1.58
N GLY A 255 -3.12 5.20 1.44
CA GLY A 255 -2.29 6.20 2.11
C GLY A 255 -2.80 7.63 2.08
N PHE A 256 -2.26 8.45 2.98
CA PHE A 256 -2.63 9.86 3.13
C PHE A 256 -1.41 10.77 3.23
N ARG A 257 -1.60 12.06 2.90
CA ARG A 257 -0.59 13.10 3.09
C ARG A 257 -0.41 13.40 4.57
N THR A 258 0.82 13.60 5.01
CA THR A 258 1.15 13.89 6.40
C THR A 258 1.36 15.39 6.61
N ALA A 259 1.08 15.88 7.81
CA ALA A 259 1.13 17.29 8.17
C ALA A 259 2.53 17.92 7.98
N ASP A 260 3.59 17.11 8.07
CA ASP A 260 4.97 17.52 7.79
C ASP A 260 5.30 17.62 6.29
N GLY A 261 4.32 17.39 5.41
CA GLY A 261 4.40 17.44 3.95
C GLY A 261 4.93 16.17 3.30
N GLY A 262 4.92 15.05 4.02
CA GLY A 262 5.21 13.72 3.51
C GLY A 262 3.96 12.92 3.13
N SER A 263 4.10 11.60 3.15
CA SER A 263 3.01 10.65 2.93
C SER A 263 3.16 9.42 3.82
N PHE A 264 2.04 8.84 4.23
CA PHE A 264 1.99 7.50 4.83
C PHE A 264 1.29 6.54 3.86
N TYR A 265 1.83 5.33 3.71
CA TYR A 265 1.24 4.25 2.91
C TYR A 265 1.21 2.94 3.67
N LEU A 266 0.15 2.16 3.46
CA LEU A 266 -0.01 0.79 3.93
C LEU A 266 -0.25 -0.13 2.72
N PHE A 267 0.55 -1.18 2.59
CA PHE A 267 0.44 -2.18 1.52
C PHE A 267 1.05 -3.51 1.95
N SER A 268 0.80 -4.54 1.15
CA SER A 268 1.38 -5.88 1.34
C SER A 268 2.29 -6.25 0.18
N LEU A 269 3.43 -6.88 0.46
CA LEU A 269 4.24 -7.61 -0.51
C LEU A 269 3.82 -9.08 -0.54
N LEU A 270 3.76 -9.66 -1.74
CA LEU A 270 3.20 -10.99 -2.02
C LEU A 270 4.20 -11.82 -2.85
N ASN A 271 4.36 -13.10 -2.52
CA ASN A 271 5.40 -13.95 -3.13
C ASN A 271 4.99 -14.61 -4.46
N LYS A 272 3.77 -15.15 -4.58
CA LYS A 272 3.21 -15.68 -5.84
C LYS A 272 1.69 -15.47 -5.89
N PRO A 273 1.13 -14.98 -7.01
CA PRO A 273 -0.30 -14.75 -7.12
C PRO A 273 -1.15 -16.04 -7.16
N GLU A 274 -0.60 -17.16 -7.64
CA GLU A 274 -1.33 -18.44 -7.75
C GLU A 274 -1.39 -19.23 -6.44
N GLY A 275 -0.65 -18.79 -5.41
CA GLY A 275 -0.54 -19.48 -4.13
C GLY A 275 0.23 -18.61 -3.16
N ILE A 276 -0.42 -17.55 -2.66
CA ILE A 276 0.15 -16.64 -1.67
C ILE A 276 0.42 -17.44 -0.40
N VAL A 277 1.69 -17.77 -0.17
CA VAL A 277 2.16 -18.49 1.03
C VAL A 277 3.06 -17.63 1.89
N ASN A 278 3.44 -16.43 1.44
CA ASN A 278 4.14 -15.45 2.25
C ASN A 278 3.57 -14.06 1.99
N VAL A 279 3.29 -13.32 3.06
CA VAL A 279 2.80 -11.95 3.01
C VAL A 279 3.64 -11.10 3.96
N LEU A 280 4.14 -9.97 3.47
CA LEU A 280 4.73 -8.94 4.33
C LEU A 280 3.89 -7.68 4.21
N THR A 281 3.16 -7.35 5.26
CA THR A 281 2.39 -6.10 5.30
C THR A 281 3.19 -5.03 6.01
N VAL A 282 3.34 -3.87 5.36
CA VAL A 282 4.16 -2.76 5.85
C VAL A 282 3.43 -1.44 5.78
N GLY A 283 3.64 -0.64 6.83
CA GLY A 283 3.29 0.77 6.89
C GLY A 283 4.56 1.59 6.76
N VAL A 284 4.60 2.47 5.78
CA VAL A 284 5.78 3.29 5.48
C VAL A 284 5.43 4.76 5.41
N ALA A 285 6.34 5.61 5.89
CA ALA A 285 6.20 7.06 5.88
C ALA A 285 7.37 7.73 5.14
N THR A 286 7.08 8.79 4.41
CA THR A 286 8.08 9.71 3.85
C THR A 286 7.96 11.07 4.53
N ARG A 287 9.00 11.89 4.45
CA ARG A 287 8.98 13.30 4.91
C ARG A 287 9.09 14.23 3.72
N LYS A 288 8.63 15.48 3.87
CA LYS A 288 8.73 16.51 2.82
C LYS A 288 10.15 16.65 2.30
N GLY A 289 10.30 16.57 0.97
CA GLY A 289 11.58 16.71 0.27
C GLY A 289 12.56 15.55 0.47
N GLY A 290 12.20 14.54 1.27
CA GLY A 290 13.03 13.36 1.52
C GLY A 290 12.70 12.22 0.55
N LYS A 291 13.73 11.54 0.04
CA LYS A 291 13.60 10.25 -0.67
C LYS A 291 13.65 9.05 0.27
N ALA A 292 13.88 9.29 1.57
CA ALA A 292 13.95 8.24 2.57
C ALA A 292 12.55 7.72 2.91
N VAL A 293 12.40 6.41 2.86
CA VAL A 293 11.20 5.69 3.29
C VAL A 293 11.47 5.17 4.71
N HIS A 294 10.57 5.47 5.63
CA HIS A 294 10.62 5.03 7.01
C HIS A 294 9.60 3.92 7.23
N GLU A 295 10.06 2.71 7.53
CA GLU A 295 9.14 1.65 7.97
C GLU A 295 8.68 1.95 9.40
N ILE A 296 7.37 2.18 9.57
CA ILE A 296 6.75 2.47 10.88
C ILE A 296 5.96 1.28 11.42
N ALA A 297 5.58 0.37 10.54
CA ALA A 297 4.77 -0.80 10.83
C ALA A 297 5.20 -1.91 9.88
N GLY A 298 5.24 -3.15 10.37
CA GLY A 298 5.76 -4.25 9.58
C GLY A 298 5.55 -5.56 10.30
N ASP A 299 4.99 -6.52 9.60
CA ASP A 299 4.87 -7.89 10.10
C ASP A 299 4.89 -8.89 8.96
N TRP A 300 5.55 -10.01 9.24
CA TRP A 300 5.84 -11.04 8.28
C TRP A 300 5.02 -12.28 8.59
N PHE A 301 4.36 -12.79 7.57
CA PHE A 301 3.46 -13.93 7.66
C PHE A 301 3.92 -14.98 6.65
N ALA A 302 4.25 -16.16 7.14
CA ALA A 302 4.76 -17.30 6.38
C ALA A 302 4.21 -18.60 6.93
#